data_AF-A0AAD4HNM1-F1
#
_entry.id   AF-A0AAD4HNM1-F1
#
_cell.length_a   1.000
_cell.length_b   1.000
_cell.length_c   1.000
_cell.angle_alpha   90.00
_cell.angle_beta   90.00
_cell.angle_gamma   90.00
#
_symmetry.space_group_name_H-M   'P 1'
#
loop_
_entity.id
_entity.type
_entity.pdbx_description
1 polymer ?
#
loop_
_entity_poly.entity_id
_entity_poly.type
_entity_poly.pdbx_seq_one_letter_code
_entity_poly.pdbx_strand_id
1 'polypeptide(L)'
;LTTELTIIKSKLQLTNNDFPQLLHEEHNYFESLEQLPVKDNLCIHYVQHSQGTHVRADWDLAHKAANSALNEIPASNLLQINQALMAAHIRVDSSYAKLQHTEVLVAHMEIQLSIDIQWEISGKEYNHFKGEASLSKYCTALDELEQLVVMRLFELSKLSLSGTGDFSLMCSSLQC
;
A
#
# COMPACT_ATOMS: atom_id res chain seq x y z
N LEU A 1 -14.71 12.83 20.15
CA LEU A 1 -14.88 11.63 19.28
C LEU A 1 -16.11 11.74 18.39
N THR A 2 -17.30 12.04 18.93
CA THR A 2 -18.52 12.18 18.11
C THR A 2 -18.49 13.34 17.10
N THR A 3 -17.92 14.49 17.45
CA THR A 3 -17.80 15.66 16.57
C THR A 3 -16.90 15.43 15.35
N GLU A 4 -15.73 14.83 15.56
CA GLU A 4 -14.78 14.46 14.50
C GLU A 4 -15.39 13.43 13.53
N LEU A 5 -16.13 12.46 14.07
CA LEU A 5 -16.80 11.44 13.28
C LEU A 5 -17.85 12.07 12.35
N THR A 6 -18.59 13.08 12.82
CA THR A 6 -19.58 13.80 11.98
C THR A 6 -18.92 14.59 10.85
N ILE A 7 -17.74 15.17 11.11
CA ILE A 7 -16.95 15.91 10.10
C ILE A 7 -16.41 14.94 9.04
N ILE A 8 -15.91 13.77 9.43
CA ILE A 8 -15.42 12.76 8.50
C ILE A 8 -16.56 12.19 7.66
N LYS A 9 -17.72 11.90 8.27
CA LYS A 9 -18.92 11.42 7.58
C LYS A 9 -19.38 12.41 6.51
N SER A 10 -19.44 13.70 6.83
CA SER A 10 -19.86 14.72 5.84
C SER A 10 -18.83 14.89 4.72
N LYS A 11 -17.53 14.82 5.04
CA LYS A 11 -16.44 14.92 4.04
C LYS A 11 -16.41 13.73 3.08
N LEU A 12 -16.69 12.53 3.57
CA LEU A 12 -16.70 11.29 2.78
C LEU A 12 -18.09 10.94 2.22
N GLN A 13 -19.10 11.79 2.47
CA GLN A 13 -20.50 11.55 2.07
C GLN A 13 -21.07 10.23 2.61
N LEU A 14 -20.63 9.81 3.80
CA LEU A 14 -21.05 8.56 4.43
C LEU A 14 -22.28 8.76 5.32
N THR A 15 -23.24 7.86 5.16
CA THR A 15 -24.47 7.75 5.95
C THR A 15 -24.29 6.71 7.06
N ASN A 16 -25.09 6.79 8.12
CA ASN A 16 -25.09 5.77 9.19
C ASN A 16 -25.41 4.36 8.69
N ASN A 17 -26.10 4.23 7.56
CA ASN A 17 -26.44 2.95 6.93
C ASN A 17 -25.29 2.32 6.14
N ASP A 18 -24.25 3.10 5.84
CA ASP A 18 -23.10 2.61 5.08
C ASP A 18 -22.18 1.77 5.97
N PHE A 19 -22.17 2.02 7.30
CA PHE A 19 -21.35 1.25 8.23
C PHE A 19 -21.79 -0.21 8.35
N PRO A 20 -23.08 -0.54 8.56
CA PRO A 20 -23.54 -1.92 8.51
C PRO A 20 -23.29 -2.59 7.16
N GLN A 21 -23.41 -1.84 6.06
CA GLN A 21 -23.15 -2.37 4.72
C GLN A 21 -21.66 -2.71 4.53
N LEU A 22 -20.75 -1.81 4.92
CA LEU A 22 -19.31 -2.04 4.88
C LEU A 22 -18.90 -3.23 5.76
N LEU A 23 -19.48 -3.35 6.96
CA LEU A 23 -19.25 -4.51 7.83
C LEU A 23 -19.73 -5.83 7.20
N HIS A 24 -20.86 -5.80 6.48
CA HIS A 24 -21.35 -6.97 5.77
C HIS A 24 -20.46 -7.33 4.58
N GLU A 25 -20.00 -6.33 3.81
CA GLU A 25 -19.05 -6.49 2.71
C GLU A 25 -17.71 -7.04 3.21
N GLU A 26 -17.22 -6.54 4.34
CA GLU A 26 -16.00 -7.00 5.02
C GLU A 26 -16.13 -8.44 5.51
N HIS A 27 -17.22 -8.79 6.18
CA HIS A 27 -17.48 -10.16 6.62
C HIS A 27 -17.53 -11.14 5.45
N ASN A 28 -18.25 -10.79 4.37
CA ASN A 28 -18.33 -11.60 3.16
C ASN A 28 -16.95 -11.75 2.49
N TYR A 29 -16.10 -10.73 2.57
CA TYR A 29 -14.72 -10.78 2.08
C TYR A 29 -13.85 -11.73 2.93
N PHE A 30 -13.98 -11.71 4.25
CA PHE A 30 -13.24 -12.66 5.10
C PHE A 30 -13.67 -14.11 4.88
N GLU A 31 -14.98 -14.36 4.73
CA GLU A 31 -15.48 -15.69 4.39
C GLU A 31 -15.00 -16.16 3.01
N SER A 32 -14.85 -15.25 2.04
CA SER A 32 -14.31 -15.59 0.73
C SER A 32 -12.79 -15.84 0.76
N LEU A 33 -12.06 -15.15 1.64
CA LEU A 33 -10.61 -15.35 1.82
C LEU A 33 -10.24 -16.75 2.33
N GLU A 34 -11.03 -17.34 3.23
CA GLU A 34 -10.82 -18.73 3.67
C GLU A 34 -10.95 -19.74 2.51
N GLN A 35 -11.62 -19.34 1.41
CA GLN A 35 -11.94 -20.19 0.29
C GLN A 35 -11.22 -19.82 -1.01
N LEU A 36 -10.42 -18.74 -1.04
CA LEU A 36 -9.87 -18.23 -2.29
C LEU A 36 -8.95 -19.29 -2.92
N PRO A 37 -9.32 -19.86 -4.09
CA PRO A 37 -8.45 -20.78 -4.79
C PRO A 37 -7.13 -20.09 -5.08
N VAL A 38 -6.01 -20.80 -4.92
CA VAL A 38 -4.65 -20.31 -5.23
C VAL A 38 -4.57 -19.61 -6.59
N LYS A 39 -5.42 -20.05 -7.53
CA LYS A 39 -5.57 -19.46 -8.86
C LYS A 39 -6.10 -18.02 -8.84
N ASP A 40 -7.08 -17.71 -8.01
CA ASP A 40 -7.72 -16.38 -7.97
C ASP A 40 -6.79 -15.36 -7.31
N ASN A 41 -6.03 -15.78 -6.29
CA ASN A 41 -4.96 -14.98 -5.72
C ASN A 41 -3.88 -14.65 -6.76
N LEU A 42 -3.48 -15.64 -7.57
CA LEU A 42 -2.53 -15.44 -8.66
C LEU A 42 -3.08 -14.51 -9.75
N CYS A 43 -4.37 -14.57 -10.08
CA CYS A 43 -5.05 -13.63 -10.98
C CYS A 43 -5.04 -12.20 -10.44
N ILE A 44 -5.30 -12.01 -9.14
CA ILE A 44 -5.22 -10.70 -8.46
C ILE A 44 -3.80 -10.13 -8.59
N HIS A 45 -2.78 -10.93 -8.29
CA HIS A 45 -1.38 -10.51 -8.43
C HIS A 45 -1.01 -10.21 -9.89
N TYR A 46 -1.48 -11.02 -10.84
CA TYR A 46 -1.29 -10.76 -12.26
C TYR A 46 -1.87 -9.40 -12.67
N VAL A 47 -3.08 -9.05 -12.25
CA VAL A 47 -3.67 -7.73 -12.56
C VAL A 47 -2.90 -6.59 -11.91
N GLN A 48 -2.40 -6.77 -10.70
CA GLN A 48 -1.58 -5.76 -10.02
C GLN A 48 -0.24 -5.50 -10.74
N HIS A 49 0.39 -6.54 -11.30
CA HIS A 49 1.70 -6.43 -11.96
C HIS A 49 1.63 -6.19 -13.47
N SER A 50 0.56 -6.62 -14.14
CA SER A 50 0.30 -6.35 -15.56
C SER A 50 0.06 -4.85 -15.83
N GLN A 51 -0.34 -4.09 -14.81
CA GLN A 51 -0.34 -2.61 -14.80
C GLN A 51 1.08 -2.00 -14.72
N GLY A 52 2.08 -2.63 -15.33
CA GLY A 52 3.47 -2.15 -15.43
C GLY A 52 3.64 -0.82 -16.18
N THR A 53 2.56 -0.13 -16.53
CA THR A 53 2.55 1.23 -17.09
C THR A 53 3.30 2.22 -16.19
N HIS A 54 3.18 2.08 -14.86
CA HIS A 54 3.92 2.92 -13.91
C HIS A 54 5.42 2.63 -13.93
N VAL A 55 5.82 1.36 -13.93
CA VAL A 55 7.24 0.97 -13.94
C VAL A 55 7.93 1.35 -15.25
N ARG A 56 7.22 1.21 -16.38
CA ARG A 56 7.71 1.66 -17.69
C ARG A 56 7.76 3.18 -17.78
N ALA A 57 6.75 3.90 -17.27
CA ALA A 57 6.78 5.35 -17.20
C ALA A 57 7.93 5.87 -16.31
N ASP A 58 8.23 5.19 -15.21
CA ASP A 58 9.35 5.53 -14.33
C ASP A 58 10.70 5.36 -15.04
N TRP A 59 10.86 4.28 -15.82
CA TRP A 59 12.04 4.10 -16.67
C TRP A 59 12.13 5.19 -17.76
N ASP A 60 11.02 5.48 -18.46
CA ASP A 60 10.98 6.55 -19.47
C ASP A 60 11.34 7.92 -18.88
N LEU A 61 10.87 8.23 -17.67
CA LEU A 61 11.18 9.45 -16.94
C LEU A 61 12.65 9.48 -16.52
N ALA A 62 13.18 8.38 -15.99
CA ALA A 62 14.59 8.27 -15.63
C ALA A 62 15.50 8.45 -16.85
N HIS A 63 15.12 7.84 -17.98
CA HIS A 63 15.85 7.93 -19.24
C HIS A 63 15.79 9.34 -19.83
N LYS A 64 14.62 10.00 -19.83
CA LYS A 64 14.47 11.41 -20.23
C LYS A 64 15.29 12.34 -19.35
N ALA A 65 15.28 12.14 -18.03
CA ALA A 65 16.05 12.93 -17.08
C ALA A 65 17.57 12.75 -17.26
N ALA A 66 18.02 11.53 -17.58
CA ALA A 66 19.42 11.28 -17.91
C ALA A 66 19.85 12.03 -19.17
N ASN A 67 19.00 12.04 -20.21
CA ASN A 67 19.26 12.76 -21.45
C ASN A 67 19.24 14.28 -21.27
N SER A 68 18.42 14.82 -20.35
CA SER A 68 18.40 16.25 -20.06
C SER A 68 19.54 16.70 -19.13
N ALA A 69 20.02 15.83 -18.24
CA ALA A 69 21.07 16.15 -17.27
C ALA A 69 22.35 16.70 -17.92
N LEU A 70 22.72 16.22 -19.11
CA LEU A 70 23.90 16.71 -19.83
C LEU A 70 23.73 18.09 -20.47
N ASN A 71 22.48 18.54 -20.67
CA ASN A 71 22.18 19.85 -21.26
C ASN A 71 22.10 20.97 -20.20
N GLU A 72 21.92 20.62 -18.93
CA GLU A 72 21.69 21.58 -17.83
C GLU A 72 22.96 21.91 -17.04
N ILE A 73 24.07 21.18 -17.24
CA ILE A 73 25.30 21.37 -16.47
C ILE A 73 26.20 22.39 -17.17
N PRO A 74 26.61 23.48 -16.50
CA PRO A 74 27.61 24.41 -17.02
C PRO A 74 28.91 23.65 -17.32
N ALA A 75 29.37 23.72 -18.57
CA ALA A 75 30.49 22.95 -19.10
C ALA A 75 31.86 23.17 -18.40
N SER A 76 31.95 24.00 -17.36
CA SER A 76 33.23 24.36 -16.73
C SER A 76 33.64 23.46 -15.55
N ASN A 77 32.75 22.62 -15.01
CA ASN A 77 33.08 21.76 -13.85
C ASN A 77 32.96 20.25 -14.18
N LEU A 78 34.08 19.64 -14.56
CA LEU A 78 34.18 18.22 -14.91
C LEU A 78 33.73 17.29 -13.77
N LEU A 79 33.98 17.65 -12.51
CA LEU A 79 33.56 16.85 -11.36
C LEU A 79 32.02 16.79 -11.25
N GLN A 80 31.34 17.92 -11.47
CA GLN A 80 29.87 17.98 -11.45
C GLN A 80 29.25 17.19 -12.61
N ILE A 81 29.86 17.27 -13.80
CA ILE A 81 29.45 16.46 -14.97
C ILE A 81 29.56 14.97 -14.65
N ASN A 82 30.69 14.53 -14.08
CA ASN A 82 30.90 13.13 -13.73
C ASN A 82 29.91 12.64 -12.66
N GLN A 83 29.67 13.43 -11.61
CA GLN A 83 28.69 13.10 -10.56
C GLN A 83 27.27 12.98 -11.10
N ALA A 84 26.85 13.92 -11.95
CA ALA A 84 25.53 13.89 -12.56
C ALA A 84 25.37 12.69 -13.51
N LEU A 85 26.41 12.35 -14.27
CA LEU A 85 26.44 11.19 -15.15
C LEU A 85 26.32 9.88 -14.34
N MET A 86 27.10 9.74 -13.26
CA MET A 86 26.99 8.57 -12.38
C MET A 86 25.60 8.44 -11.75
N ALA A 87 25.03 9.54 -11.27
CA ALA A 87 23.69 9.53 -10.70
C ALA A 87 22.61 9.17 -11.74
N ALA A 88 22.74 9.67 -12.97
CA ALA A 88 21.85 9.35 -14.07
C ALA A 88 21.94 7.86 -14.45
N HIS A 89 23.16 7.30 -14.56
CA HIS A 89 23.37 5.88 -14.81
C HIS A 89 22.73 5.00 -13.73
N ILE A 90 23.01 5.27 -12.45
CA ILE A 90 22.43 4.51 -11.34
C ILE A 90 20.90 4.54 -11.40
N ARG A 91 20.31 5.69 -11.71
CA ARG A 91 18.85 5.85 -11.77
C ARG A 91 18.25 5.08 -12.94
N VAL A 92 18.87 5.13 -14.13
CA VAL A 92 18.41 4.39 -15.32
C VAL A 92 18.57 2.89 -15.11
N ASP A 93 19.71 2.43 -14.59
CA ASP A 93 19.97 1.02 -14.35
C ASP A 93 19.01 0.45 -13.30
N SER A 94 18.75 1.21 -12.23
CA SER A 94 17.80 0.82 -11.19
C SER A 94 16.37 0.74 -11.71
N SER A 95 15.90 1.73 -12.49
CA SER A 95 14.55 1.70 -13.07
C SER A 95 14.40 0.60 -14.12
N TYR A 96 15.45 0.35 -14.91
CA TYR A 96 15.47 -0.73 -15.89
C TYR A 96 15.43 -2.11 -15.23
N ALA A 97 16.22 -2.34 -14.18
CA ALA A 97 16.19 -3.59 -13.43
C ALA A 97 14.81 -3.88 -12.82
N LYS A 98 14.12 -2.84 -12.31
CA LYS A 98 12.74 -2.97 -11.83
C LYS A 98 11.77 -3.33 -12.96
N LEU A 99 11.92 -2.72 -14.13
CA LEU A 99 11.12 -3.03 -15.31
C LEU A 99 11.30 -4.50 -15.71
N GLN A 100 12.55 -4.94 -15.87
CA GLN A 100 12.86 -6.32 -16.23
C GLN A 100 12.34 -7.32 -15.20
N HIS A 101 12.51 -7.04 -13.90
CA HIS A 101 11.97 -7.89 -12.84
C HIS A 101 10.44 -8.02 -12.94
N THR A 102 9.75 -6.90 -13.17
CA THR A 102 8.29 -6.89 -13.31
C THR A 102 7.84 -7.66 -14.55
N GLU A 103 8.52 -7.47 -15.68
CA GLU A 103 8.23 -8.19 -16.93
C GLU A 103 8.42 -9.71 -16.76
N VAL A 104 9.50 -10.15 -16.10
CA VAL A 104 9.74 -11.56 -15.79
C VAL A 104 8.68 -12.13 -14.85
N LEU A 105 8.29 -11.37 -13.82
CA LEU A 105 7.27 -11.79 -12.86
C LEU A 105 5.91 -11.97 -13.55
N VAL A 106 5.51 -11.03 -14.41
CA VAL A 106 4.27 -11.10 -15.18
C VAL A 106 4.30 -12.30 -16.12
N ALA A 107 5.39 -12.51 -16.87
CA ALA A 107 5.52 -13.67 -17.75
C ALA A 107 5.44 -15.00 -16.99
N HIS A 108 6.03 -15.06 -15.79
CA HIS A 108 5.93 -16.24 -14.93
C HIS A 108 4.48 -16.52 -14.49
N MET A 109 3.72 -15.47 -14.13
CA MET A 109 2.31 -15.58 -13.77
C MET A 109 1.44 -15.99 -14.97
N GLU A 110 1.73 -15.50 -16.17
CA GLU A 110 1.04 -15.90 -17.41
C GLU A 110 1.20 -17.40 -17.69
N ILE A 111 2.40 -17.93 -17.49
CA ILE A 111 2.69 -19.38 -17.62
C ILE A 111 1.88 -20.18 -16.58
N GLN A 112 1.90 -19.75 -15.32
CA GLN A 112 1.18 -20.43 -14.25
C GLN A 112 -0.36 -20.39 -14.43
N LEU A 113 -0.89 -19.31 -14.98
CA LEU A 113 -2.32 -19.14 -15.25
C LEU A 113 -2.77 -19.73 -16.60
N SER A 114 -1.82 -20.21 -17.42
CA SER A 114 -2.07 -20.67 -18.79
C SER A 114 -2.77 -19.61 -19.64
N ILE A 115 -2.29 -18.37 -19.56
CA ILE A 115 -2.81 -17.23 -20.33
C ILE A 115 -2.02 -17.14 -21.64
N ASP A 116 -2.69 -17.45 -22.76
CA ASP A 116 -2.08 -17.34 -24.09
C ASP A 116 -2.15 -15.91 -24.65
N ILE A 117 -3.16 -15.14 -24.24
CA ILE A 117 -3.41 -13.76 -24.70
C ILE A 117 -3.50 -12.86 -23.47
N GLN A 118 -2.63 -11.84 -23.41
CA GLN A 118 -2.63 -10.86 -22.32
C GLN A 118 -4.01 -10.24 -22.14
N TRP A 119 -4.44 -10.10 -20.90
CA TRP A 119 -5.75 -9.54 -20.61
C TRP A 119 -5.83 -8.08 -21.05
N GLU A 120 -6.87 -7.76 -21.81
CA GLU A 120 -7.14 -6.39 -22.20
C GLU A 120 -7.55 -5.57 -20.97
N ILE A 121 -7.09 -4.33 -20.86
CA ILE A 121 -7.38 -3.41 -19.75
C ILE A 121 -8.89 -3.14 -19.60
N SER A 122 -9.67 -3.36 -20.67
CA SER A 122 -11.14 -3.25 -20.70
C SER A 122 -11.85 -4.61 -20.60
N GLY A 123 -11.11 -5.71 -20.49
CA GLY A 123 -11.63 -7.07 -20.41
C GLY A 123 -12.43 -7.31 -19.14
N LYS A 124 -13.35 -8.28 -19.18
CA LYS A 124 -14.21 -8.60 -18.04
C LYS A 124 -13.41 -9.21 -16.89
N GLU A 125 -12.51 -10.11 -17.23
CA GLU A 125 -11.61 -10.83 -16.33
C GLU A 125 -10.69 -9.84 -15.63
N TYR A 126 -10.06 -8.95 -16.40
CA TYR A 126 -9.20 -7.91 -15.87
C TYR A 126 -9.94 -6.99 -14.89
N ASN A 127 -11.13 -6.50 -15.26
CA ASN A 127 -11.90 -5.61 -14.40
C ASN A 127 -12.41 -6.30 -13.12
N HIS A 128 -12.78 -7.58 -13.21
CA HIS A 128 -13.18 -8.38 -12.06
C HIS A 128 -12.05 -8.46 -11.03
N PHE A 129 -10.89 -8.97 -11.43
CA PHE A 129 -9.74 -9.13 -10.54
C PHE A 129 -9.11 -7.79 -10.15
N LYS A 130 -9.28 -6.73 -10.94
CA LYS A 130 -8.93 -5.36 -10.54
C LYS A 130 -9.80 -4.87 -9.38
N GLY A 131 -11.10 -5.17 -9.41
CA GLY A 131 -12.02 -4.90 -8.31
C GLY A 131 -11.60 -5.64 -7.05
N GLU A 132 -11.34 -6.94 -7.15
CA GLU A 132 -10.86 -7.74 -6.02
C GLU A 132 -9.52 -7.27 -5.46
N ALA A 133 -8.57 -6.89 -6.34
CA ALA A 133 -7.30 -6.30 -5.93
C ALA A 133 -7.49 -4.99 -5.15
N SER A 134 -8.47 -4.16 -5.53
CA SER A 134 -8.76 -2.91 -4.82
C SER A 134 -9.45 -3.15 -3.48
N LEU A 135 -10.36 -4.12 -3.40
CA LEU A 135 -11.01 -4.53 -2.16
C LEU A 135 -9.99 -5.10 -1.18
N SER A 136 -9.08 -5.95 -1.66
CA SER A 136 -8.01 -6.51 -0.82
C SER A 136 -7.09 -5.45 -0.20
N LYS A 137 -6.75 -4.40 -0.97
CA LYS A 137 -5.98 -3.26 -0.43
C LYS A 137 -6.76 -2.49 0.64
N TYR A 138 -8.06 -2.31 0.43
CA TYR A 138 -8.93 -1.65 1.41
C TYR A 138 -8.98 -2.45 2.72
N CYS A 139 -9.23 -3.77 2.63
CA CYS A 139 -9.28 -4.64 3.80
C CYS A 139 -7.94 -4.69 4.54
N THR A 140 -6.81 -4.78 3.82
CA THR A 140 -5.47 -4.73 4.46
C THR A 140 -5.24 -3.42 5.22
N ALA A 141 -5.64 -2.28 4.62
CA ALA A 141 -5.51 -0.99 5.29
C ALA A 141 -6.45 -0.86 6.51
N LEU A 142 -7.61 -1.52 6.46
CA LEU A 142 -8.56 -1.57 7.57
C LEU A 142 -8.01 -2.43 8.73
N ASP A 143 -7.43 -3.59 8.43
CA ASP A 143 -6.77 -4.48 9.40
C ASP A 143 -5.64 -3.75 10.13
N GLU A 144 -4.79 -3.02 9.38
CA GLU A 144 -3.72 -2.20 9.95
C GLU A 144 -4.28 -1.12 10.89
N LEU A 145 -5.38 -0.46 10.48
CA LEU A 145 -6.03 0.56 11.30
C LEU A 145 -6.62 -0.05 12.58
N GLU A 146 -7.28 -1.19 12.50
CA GLU A 146 -7.82 -1.90 13.66
C GLU A 146 -6.69 -2.29 14.62
N GLN A 147 -5.60 -2.85 14.11
CA GLN A 147 -4.44 -3.20 14.92
C GLN A 147 -3.89 -1.99 15.68
N LEU A 148 -3.78 -0.83 15.01
CA LEU A 148 -3.32 0.42 15.64
C LEU A 148 -4.29 0.89 16.73
N VAL A 149 -5.59 0.79 16.51
CA VAL A 149 -6.62 1.16 17.50
C VAL A 149 -6.55 0.24 18.72
N VAL A 150 -6.48 -1.08 18.51
CA VAL A 150 -6.36 -2.06 19.59
C VAL A 150 -5.08 -1.81 20.38
N MET A 151 -3.94 -1.64 19.71
CA MET A 151 -2.67 -1.33 20.35
C MET A 151 -2.78 -0.05 21.19
N ARG A 152 -3.41 1.00 20.67
CA ARG A 152 -3.61 2.25 21.40
C ARG A 152 -4.51 2.09 22.62
N LEU A 153 -5.59 1.31 22.53
CA LEU A 153 -6.46 1.01 23.66
C LEU A 153 -5.70 0.24 24.76
N PHE A 154 -4.86 -0.71 24.37
CA PHE A 154 -3.99 -1.43 25.31
C PHE A 154 -2.92 -0.53 25.95
N GLU A 155 -2.33 0.41 25.21
CA GLU A 155 -1.41 1.40 25.77
C GLU A 155 -2.11 2.28 26.81
N LEU A 156 -3.30 2.79 26.49
CA LEU A 156 -4.07 3.65 27.38
C LEU A 156 -4.52 2.91 28.65
N SER A 157 -4.91 1.63 28.53
CA SER A 157 -5.26 0.82 29.70
C SER A 157 -4.05 0.54 30.59
N LYS A 158 -2.87 0.27 30.01
CA LYS A 158 -1.62 0.14 30.77
C LYS A 158 -1.24 1.43 31.49
N LEU A 159 -1.40 2.59 30.84
CA LEU A 159 -1.12 3.89 31.45
C LEU A 159 -2.09 4.22 32.59
N SER A 160 -3.37 3.88 32.47
CA SER A 160 -4.34 4.07 33.56
C SER A 160 -4.09 3.13 34.74
N LEU A 161 -3.66 1.89 34.48
CA LEU A 161 -3.21 0.93 35.50
C LEU A 161 -1.91 1.39 36.19
N SER A 162 -0.96 1.95 35.44
CA SER A 162 0.31 2.49 35.95
C SER A 162 0.12 3.73 36.85
N GLY A 163 -1.00 4.46 36.73
CA GLY A 163 -1.31 5.63 37.55
C GLY A 163 -1.94 5.31 38.91
N THR A 164 -2.31 4.04 39.16
CA THR A 164 -3.02 3.64 40.39
C THR A 164 -2.09 3.00 41.44
N GLY A 165 -0.79 2.86 41.14
CA GLY A 165 0.18 2.18 42.01
C GLY A 165 0.79 3.02 43.15
N ASP A 166 0.78 4.35 43.07
CA ASP A 166 1.64 5.18 43.95
C ASP A 166 0.92 6.04 45.00
N PHE A 167 -0.42 6.02 45.07
CA PHE A 167 -1.16 6.85 46.04
C PHE A 167 -1.70 6.12 47.27
N SER A 168 -1.49 4.81 47.42
CA SER A 168 -2.06 4.03 48.54
C SER A 168 -1.09 3.73 49.70
N LEU A 169 0.21 4.04 49.60
CA LEU A 169 1.19 3.67 50.64
C LEU A 169 1.73 4.82 51.51
N MET A 170 1.17 6.03 51.41
CA MET A 170 1.56 7.18 52.25
C MET A 170 0.47 7.62 53.24
N CYS A 171 -0.34 6.68 53.74
CA CYS A 171 -1.28 6.95 54.84
C CYS A 171 -1.17 5.88 55.94
N SER A 172 -0.01 5.82 56.61
CA SER A 172 0.16 5.13 57.91
C SER A 172 1.50 5.51 58.54
N SER A 173 1.65 6.74 59.02
CA SER A 173 2.50 7.09 60.17
C SER A 173 2.58 8.59 60.37
N LEU A 174 1.60 9.14 61.09
CA LEU A 174 1.78 10.36 61.89
C LEU A 174 0.75 10.33 63.02
N GLN A 175 1.02 9.45 63.99
CA GLN A 175 0.46 9.53 65.35
C GLN A 175 1.35 8.74 66.32
N CYS A 176 2.45 9.37 66.71
CA CYS A 176 3.03 9.42 68.06
C CYS A 176 4.23 10.37 68.03
#